data_AF-A0A1I3XV81-F1
#
_entry.id   AF-A0A1I3XV81-F1
#
_cell.length_a   1.000
_cell.length_b   1.000
_cell.length_c   1.000
_cell.angle_alpha   90.00
_cell.angle_beta   90.00
_cell.angle_gamma   90.00
#
_symmetry.space_group_name_H-M   'P 1'
#
loop_
_entity.id
_entity.type
_entity.pdbx_description
1 polymer ?
#
loop_
_entity_poly.entity_id
_entity_poly.type
_entity_poly.pdbx_seq_one_letter_code
_entity_poly.pdbx_strand_id
1 'polypeptide(L)'
;METATNVTPPRKSLKKPLLIAGVAAVVVLGGLGTAFAKLDVFKSAKTIYLQSEAESMLKFSDDISQAYGKYEDYMKPYLEQPVHSSMEISDINLDATIPDPEAQKILDLLKSAKFVMQSNVDEQKRQQSGNIEVHLSDKKLATLEYFLNDTTLGFKLPEFYSKYGFVDLKDRDALKEKLGQDLPKRFMTYNDLYKAVSIKQDEVQSVLTPYALLYANSLKDSQVTLKKDVAFSEEGFQASAREVTVSFTEEEARTLATQLVEKAKADTKLFDLIYTRYHNVATLMTDSGYEFEEISKEEFKKNYDQGFDDMLADLKENTTTSNEQLKMVMLIDNDHQILSRKLLFTGEKGNEEQVFLNTVTYKNAGDSYYRYTLLNPEATEKGEMSFTYKASEKSGKTTGNVGVVVKEADAEVLNLKSDFETTKEDKKESGNYNFTLAFQDEFQPQPVSLSGTITMSETKTDKGADADGSVKLTFNDPDPEMPKGISFKLKSKAEFGKALEIPALNAENSVNLATVTDEQMMEIQQEVGISAQKFMEDNAELVQQFMVP
;
A
#
# COMPACT_ATOMS: atom_id res chain seq x y z
N MET A 1 88.62 1.60 -23.97
CA MET A 1 88.18 0.64 -22.94
C MET A 1 86.99 1.26 -22.21
N GLU A 2 85.82 0.67 -22.04
CA GLU A 2 85.10 -0.53 -22.50
C GLU A 2 83.66 -0.27 -22.00
N THR A 3 82.68 -0.06 -22.89
CA THR A 3 81.57 -0.98 -23.28
C THR A 3 80.58 -1.48 -22.20
N ALA A 4 79.30 -1.16 -22.49
CA ALA A 4 78.09 -2.01 -22.45
C ALA A 4 77.25 -2.10 -21.13
N THR A 5 75.98 -1.63 -21.15
CA THR A 5 74.68 -2.37 -21.26
C THR A 5 74.17 -2.97 -19.93
N ASN A 6 72.90 -2.98 -19.51
CA ASN A 6 71.59 -2.60 -20.03
C ASN A 6 70.52 -2.96 -18.94
N VAL A 7 69.26 -2.63 -19.20
CA VAL A 7 68.00 -3.25 -18.69
C VAL A 7 67.34 -2.71 -17.41
N THR A 8 66.25 -1.99 -17.63
CA THR A 8 65.11 -1.77 -16.71
C THR A 8 64.28 -3.04 -16.54
N PRO A 9 63.72 -3.31 -15.34
CA PRO A 9 62.45 -4.02 -15.21
C PRO A 9 61.30 -3.04 -14.86
N PRO A 10 60.07 -3.30 -15.34
CA PRO A 10 58.92 -2.41 -15.16
C PRO A 10 58.37 -2.51 -13.73
N ARG A 11 58.16 -1.37 -13.06
CA ARG A 11 57.38 -1.35 -11.82
C ARG A 11 55.89 -1.51 -12.18
N LYS A 12 55.39 -2.72 -11.91
CA LYS A 12 53.99 -3.15 -12.02
C LYS A 12 53.02 -2.06 -11.53
N SER A 13 52.12 -1.63 -12.43
CA SER A 13 50.91 -0.90 -12.06
C SER A 13 50.03 -1.79 -11.18
N LEU A 14 49.93 -1.43 -9.91
CA LEU A 14 49.01 -2.07 -8.98
C LEU A 14 47.58 -1.63 -9.33
N LYS A 15 46.91 -2.54 -10.03
CA LYS A 15 45.48 -2.75 -10.26
C LYS A 15 44.53 -1.70 -9.62
N LYS A 16 43.90 -0.92 -10.50
CA LYS A 16 42.76 -0.01 -10.29
C LYS A 16 41.39 -0.61 -9.82
N PRO A 17 41.11 -1.92 -9.71
CA PRO A 17 39.82 -2.41 -9.20
C PRO A 17 39.64 -2.39 -7.67
N LEU A 18 40.71 -2.17 -6.87
CA LEU A 18 40.62 -2.22 -5.40
C LEU A 18 40.09 -0.92 -4.76
N LEU A 19 40.15 0.21 -5.46
CA LEU A 19 39.63 1.50 -4.95
C LEU A 19 38.10 1.63 -5.11
N ILE A 20 37.51 1.02 -6.14
CA ILE A 20 36.05 1.06 -6.39
C ILE A 20 35.32 0.05 -5.49
N ALA A 21 35.91 -1.14 -5.29
CA ALA A 21 35.41 -2.12 -4.33
C ALA A 21 35.54 -1.63 -2.86
N GLY A 22 36.54 -0.81 -2.56
CA GLY A 22 36.75 -0.26 -1.21
C GLY A 22 35.70 0.75 -0.78
N VAL A 23 35.21 1.62 -1.68
CA VAL A 23 34.18 2.61 -1.35
C VAL A 23 32.80 1.95 -1.23
N ALA A 24 32.48 0.99 -2.09
CA ALA A 24 31.24 0.21 -1.97
C ALA A 24 31.25 -0.68 -0.71
N ALA A 25 32.38 -1.30 -0.34
CA ALA A 25 32.48 -2.13 0.86
C ALA A 25 32.50 -1.33 2.16
N VAL A 26 33.09 -0.12 2.19
CA VAL A 26 33.11 0.73 3.40
C VAL A 26 31.74 1.34 3.67
N VAL A 27 30.97 1.69 2.63
CA VAL A 27 29.59 2.21 2.79
C VAL A 27 28.59 1.10 3.12
N VAL A 28 28.82 -0.13 2.65
CA VAL A 28 27.92 -1.28 2.91
C VAL A 28 28.25 -2.00 4.23
N LEU A 29 29.44 -1.87 4.82
CA LEU A 29 29.84 -2.66 6.01
C LEU A 29 30.35 -1.91 7.25
N GLY A 30 30.45 -0.57 7.29
CA GLY A 30 30.96 0.04 8.53
C GLY A 30 30.79 1.54 8.67
N GLY A 31 29.95 1.93 9.64
CA GLY A 31 29.78 3.31 10.13
C GLY A 31 31.00 3.93 10.82
N LEU A 32 32.17 3.95 10.19
CA LEU A 32 33.38 4.61 10.72
C LEU A 32 34.16 5.32 9.60
N GLY A 33 33.85 6.58 9.33
CA GLY A 33 34.61 7.38 8.36
C GLY A 33 34.19 8.85 8.20
N THR A 34 33.65 9.49 9.23
CA THR A 34 32.91 10.77 9.10
C THR A 34 33.75 12.04 8.96
N ALA A 35 35.10 11.99 9.08
CA ALA A 35 35.90 13.23 9.08
C ALA A 35 36.71 13.49 7.78
N PHE A 36 37.21 12.46 7.09
CA PHE A 36 38.08 12.63 5.91
C PHE A 36 37.34 12.57 4.57
N ALA A 37 36.09 12.09 4.56
CA ALA A 37 35.27 11.96 3.36
C ALA A 37 34.61 13.28 2.90
N LYS A 38 34.61 14.35 3.72
CA LYS A 38 33.95 15.64 3.41
C LYS A 38 34.76 16.59 2.52
N LEU A 39 36.01 16.26 2.16
CA LEU A 39 36.80 17.06 1.23
C LEU A 39 36.73 16.44 -0.17
N ASP A 40 35.65 16.75 -0.89
CA ASP A 40 35.37 16.27 -2.27
C ASP A 40 36.33 16.81 -3.34
N VAL A 41 37.38 17.54 -2.94
CA VAL A 41 38.33 18.20 -3.86
C VAL A 41 39.13 17.19 -4.70
N PHE A 42 39.23 15.93 -4.26
CA PHE A 42 40.01 14.87 -4.93
C PHE A 42 39.18 13.66 -5.41
N LYS A 43 37.85 13.66 -5.23
CA LYS A 43 37.00 12.55 -5.67
C LYS A 43 36.69 12.67 -7.17
N SER A 44 36.63 11.54 -7.89
CA SER A 44 36.16 11.53 -9.28
C SER A 44 34.65 11.76 -9.34
N ALA A 45 34.14 12.22 -10.49
CA ALA A 45 32.71 12.39 -10.72
C ALA A 45 31.93 11.08 -10.46
N LYS A 46 32.48 9.95 -10.92
CA LYS A 46 31.94 8.61 -10.65
C LYS A 46 31.87 8.30 -9.15
N THR A 47 32.88 8.66 -8.36
CA THR A 47 32.86 8.42 -6.91
C THR A 47 31.79 9.26 -6.22
N ILE A 48 31.64 10.54 -6.58
CA ILE A 48 30.59 11.42 -6.03
C ILE A 48 29.21 10.85 -6.37
N TYR A 49 29.03 10.41 -7.62
CA TYR A 49 27.80 9.77 -8.08
C TYR A 49 27.43 8.54 -7.24
N LEU A 50 28.32 7.53 -7.21
CA LEU A 50 28.04 6.27 -6.54
C LEU A 50 27.89 6.41 -5.03
N GLN A 51 28.60 7.34 -4.41
CA GLN A 51 28.42 7.64 -2.98
C GLN A 51 27.01 8.18 -2.73
N SER A 52 26.53 9.11 -3.55
CA SER A 52 25.22 9.74 -3.38
C SER A 52 24.07 8.74 -3.63
N GLU A 53 24.23 7.82 -4.60
CA GLU A 53 23.30 6.70 -4.79
C GLU A 53 23.26 5.77 -3.58
N ALA A 54 24.43 5.40 -3.04
CA ALA A 54 24.52 4.52 -1.87
C ALA A 54 23.87 5.17 -0.63
N GLU A 55 24.14 6.46 -0.40
CA GLU A 55 23.52 7.21 0.70
C GLU A 55 22.00 7.36 0.52
N SER A 56 21.53 7.61 -0.71
CA SER A 56 20.10 7.63 -1.02
C SER A 56 19.43 6.29 -0.79
N MET A 57 20.08 5.18 -1.16
CA MET A 57 19.57 3.83 -0.95
C MET A 57 19.52 3.44 0.53
N LEU A 58 20.55 3.80 1.31
CA LEU A 58 20.56 3.60 2.76
C LEU A 58 19.43 4.40 3.42
N LYS A 59 19.27 5.69 3.07
CA LYS A 59 18.20 6.54 3.59
C LYS A 59 16.81 5.99 3.24
N PHE A 60 16.62 5.52 2.01
CA PHE A 60 15.38 4.88 1.59
C PHE A 60 15.10 3.60 2.38
N SER A 61 16.12 2.75 2.57
CA SER A 61 16.00 1.55 3.40
C SER A 61 15.65 1.89 4.84
N ASP A 62 16.28 2.89 5.44
CA ASP A 62 16.00 3.32 6.81
C ASP A 62 14.58 3.90 6.93
N ASP A 63 14.15 4.74 5.99
CA ASP A 63 12.81 5.32 5.94
C ASP A 63 11.74 4.20 5.82
N ILE A 64 11.97 3.19 4.97
CA ILE A 64 11.09 2.00 4.86
C ILE A 64 11.10 1.18 6.14
N SER A 65 12.26 0.86 6.71
CA SER A 65 12.36 0.07 7.93
C SER A 65 11.66 0.76 9.11
N GLN A 66 11.75 2.09 9.20
CA GLN A 66 11.03 2.86 10.20
C GLN A 66 9.51 2.85 9.96
N ALA A 67 9.07 3.02 8.72
CA ALA A 67 7.66 2.95 8.37
C ALA A 67 7.07 1.56 8.65
N TYR A 68 7.80 0.51 8.26
CA TYR A 68 7.44 -0.87 8.52
C TYR A 68 7.44 -1.19 10.02
N GLY A 69 8.46 -0.77 10.77
CA GLY A 69 8.51 -0.95 12.22
C GLY A 69 7.34 -0.28 12.95
N LYS A 70 6.96 0.94 12.53
CA LYS A 70 5.76 1.62 13.04
C LYS A 70 4.47 0.85 12.73
N TYR A 71 4.37 0.30 11.51
CA TYR A 71 3.23 -0.53 11.11
C TYR A 71 3.18 -1.85 11.89
N GLU A 72 4.32 -2.51 12.08
CA GLU A 72 4.46 -3.72 12.89
C GLU A 72 4.07 -3.44 14.34
N ASP A 73 4.58 -2.37 14.96
CA ASP A 73 4.21 -1.97 16.32
C ASP A 73 2.71 -1.69 16.47
N TYR A 74 2.07 -1.14 15.43
CA TYR A 74 0.64 -0.92 15.39
C TYR A 74 -0.14 -2.25 15.25
N MET A 75 0.28 -3.14 14.36
CA MET A 75 -0.43 -4.39 14.05
C MET A 75 -0.20 -5.50 15.08
N LYS A 76 0.98 -5.54 15.70
CA LYS A 76 1.41 -6.64 16.58
C LYS A 76 0.43 -6.92 17.72
N PRO A 77 -0.12 -5.93 18.46
CA PRO A 77 -1.13 -6.18 19.47
C PRO A 77 -2.38 -6.88 18.92
N TYR A 78 -2.81 -6.55 17.69
CA TYR A 78 -3.97 -7.17 17.05
C TYR A 78 -3.71 -8.62 16.62
N LEU A 79 -2.46 -8.98 16.37
CA LEU A 79 -2.07 -10.34 15.96
C LEU A 79 -1.71 -11.25 17.16
N GLU A 80 -1.23 -10.67 18.26
CA GLU A 80 -0.70 -11.40 19.41
C GLU A 80 -1.62 -11.41 20.63
N GLN A 81 -2.59 -10.49 20.73
CA GLN A 81 -3.47 -10.37 21.88
C GLN A 81 -4.95 -10.43 21.45
N PRO A 82 -5.82 -10.95 22.32
CA PRO A 82 -7.26 -10.77 22.14
C PRO A 82 -7.62 -9.28 22.11
N VAL A 83 -8.41 -8.87 21.12
CA VAL A 83 -8.83 -7.48 20.92
C VAL A 83 -10.35 -7.41 20.98
N HIS A 84 -10.88 -6.62 21.90
CA HIS A 84 -12.27 -6.19 21.91
C HIS A 84 -12.36 -4.82 21.26
N SER A 85 -13.12 -4.68 20.18
CA SER A 85 -13.37 -3.41 19.53
C SER A 85 -14.86 -3.07 19.49
N SER A 86 -15.17 -1.79 19.62
CA SER A 86 -16.49 -1.23 19.35
C SER A 86 -16.34 -0.12 18.33
N MET A 87 -17.21 -0.09 17.34
CA MET A 87 -17.31 0.97 16.34
C MET A 87 -18.76 1.45 16.28
N GLU A 88 -18.97 2.75 16.43
CA GLU A 88 -20.26 3.42 16.26
C GLU A 88 -20.21 4.29 15.01
N ILE A 89 -21.18 4.13 14.12
CA ILE A 89 -21.47 5.05 13.02
C ILE A 89 -22.79 5.75 13.35
N SER A 90 -22.78 7.07 13.42
CA SER A 90 -23.93 7.89 13.80
C SER A 90 -23.97 9.20 13.03
N ASP A 91 -25.02 10.00 13.23
CA ASP A 91 -25.23 11.28 12.55
C ASP A 91 -25.13 11.16 11.01
N ILE A 92 -25.72 10.11 10.43
CA ILE A 92 -25.64 9.82 8.99
C ILE A 92 -26.54 10.78 8.22
N ASN A 93 -25.94 11.68 7.45
CA ASN A 93 -26.67 12.66 6.67
C ASN A 93 -26.42 12.45 5.18
N LEU A 94 -27.50 12.20 4.43
CA LEU A 94 -27.52 12.16 2.98
C LEU A 94 -28.13 13.46 2.46
N ASP A 95 -27.32 14.27 1.77
CA ASP A 95 -27.79 15.49 1.10
C ASP A 95 -28.39 15.10 -0.26
N ALA A 96 -29.63 14.64 -0.26
CA ALA A 96 -30.39 14.32 -1.48
C ALA A 96 -31.73 15.06 -1.45
N THR A 97 -32.16 15.56 -2.62
CA THR A 97 -33.51 16.08 -2.80
C THR A 97 -34.33 15.00 -3.48
N ILE A 98 -35.05 14.20 -2.70
CA ILE A 98 -35.90 13.13 -3.25
C ILE A 98 -37.34 13.65 -3.39
N PRO A 99 -37.94 13.64 -4.60
CA PRO A 99 -39.31 14.11 -4.81
C PRO A 99 -40.37 13.23 -4.11
N ASP A 100 -40.05 11.97 -3.89
CA ASP A 100 -40.92 10.99 -3.23
C ASP A 100 -40.96 11.22 -1.70
N PRO A 101 -42.14 11.54 -1.12
CA PRO A 101 -42.29 11.74 0.32
C PRO A 101 -41.96 10.49 1.16
N GLU A 102 -42.16 9.28 0.63
CA GLU A 102 -41.83 8.04 1.36
C GLU A 102 -40.31 7.87 1.48
N ALA A 103 -39.57 8.07 0.38
CA ALA A 103 -38.12 8.09 0.41
C ALA A 103 -37.55 9.21 1.31
N GLN A 104 -38.17 10.38 1.37
CA GLN A 104 -37.73 11.45 2.28
C GLN A 104 -37.84 11.05 3.76
N LYS A 105 -38.89 10.31 4.15
CA LYS A 105 -39.02 9.75 5.51
C LYS A 105 -37.88 8.78 5.82
N ILE A 106 -37.47 7.94 4.86
CA ILE A 106 -36.34 7.02 5.02
C ILE A 106 -35.03 7.79 5.25
N LEU A 107 -34.80 8.90 4.53
CA LEU A 107 -33.63 9.75 4.75
C LEU A 107 -33.62 10.38 6.15
N ASP A 108 -34.78 10.84 6.62
CA ASP A 108 -34.89 11.43 7.95
C ASP A 108 -34.66 10.39 9.06
N LEU A 109 -35.05 9.14 8.83
CA LEU A 109 -34.74 8.04 9.73
C LEU A 109 -33.25 7.71 9.77
N LEU A 110 -32.58 7.69 8.61
CA LEU A 110 -31.12 7.49 8.53
C LEU A 110 -30.35 8.53 9.35
N LYS A 111 -30.83 9.79 9.42
CA LYS A 111 -30.23 10.83 10.28
C LYS A 111 -30.28 10.51 11.77
N SER A 112 -31.30 9.78 12.18
CA SER A 112 -31.45 9.29 13.56
C SER A 112 -30.90 7.87 13.77
N ALA A 113 -30.43 7.22 12.71
CA ALA A 113 -29.90 5.87 12.77
C ALA A 113 -28.49 5.87 13.36
N LYS A 114 -28.23 4.85 14.16
CA LYS A 114 -26.92 4.59 14.74
C LYS A 114 -26.61 3.11 14.59
N PHE A 115 -25.46 2.80 14.01
CA PHE A 115 -24.96 1.43 13.86
C PHE A 115 -23.84 1.21 14.85
N VAL A 116 -23.95 0.19 15.70
CA VAL A 116 -22.89 -0.19 16.64
C VAL A 116 -22.40 -1.58 16.28
N MET A 117 -21.14 -1.69 15.89
CA MET A 117 -20.47 -2.96 15.69
C MET A 117 -19.57 -3.22 16.89
N GLN A 118 -19.75 -4.36 17.55
CA GLN A 118 -18.81 -4.88 18.54
C GLN A 118 -18.13 -6.11 17.93
N SER A 119 -16.81 -6.17 18.01
CA SER A 119 -16.03 -7.32 17.56
C SER A 119 -15.05 -7.70 18.64
N ASN A 120 -14.81 -9.00 18.77
CA ASN A 120 -13.81 -9.59 19.61
C ASN A 120 -13.01 -10.51 18.71
N VAL A 121 -11.70 -10.34 18.65
CA VAL A 121 -10.82 -11.16 17.80
C VAL A 121 -9.69 -11.69 18.66
N ASP A 122 -9.43 -13.00 18.58
CA ASP A 122 -8.25 -13.67 19.12
C ASP A 122 -7.59 -14.44 17.99
N GLU A 123 -6.61 -13.80 17.34
CA GLU A 123 -5.85 -14.34 16.21
C GLU A 123 -5.00 -15.57 16.60
N GLN A 124 -4.61 -15.70 17.89
CA GLN A 124 -3.85 -16.86 18.36
C GLN A 124 -4.74 -18.10 18.50
N LYS A 125 -5.98 -17.91 18.96
CA LYS A 125 -6.99 -18.98 19.03
C LYS A 125 -7.81 -19.13 17.76
N ARG A 126 -7.64 -18.21 16.80
CA ARG A 126 -8.40 -18.14 15.54
C ARG A 126 -9.90 -18.07 15.79
N GLN A 127 -10.27 -17.15 16.66
CA GLN A 127 -11.63 -16.97 17.13
C GLN A 127 -12.05 -15.53 16.93
N GLN A 128 -13.30 -15.35 16.52
CA GLN A 128 -13.94 -14.06 16.43
C GLN A 128 -15.37 -14.16 16.93
N SER A 129 -15.87 -13.15 17.64
CA SER A 129 -17.30 -13.00 17.91
C SER A 129 -17.68 -11.54 18.01
N GLY A 130 -18.94 -11.23 17.85
CA GLY A 130 -19.37 -9.86 17.85
C GLY A 130 -20.86 -9.70 17.71
N ASN A 131 -21.28 -8.45 17.64
CA ASN A 131 -22.63 -8.09 17.28
C ASN A 131 -22.64 -6.84 16.40
N ILE A 132 -23.71 -6.72 15.63
CA ILE A 132 -24.07 -5.52 14.88
C ILE A 132 -25.44 -5.10 15.37
N GLU A 133 -25.51 -3.94 16.00
CA GLU A 133 -26.73 -3.36 16.53
C GLU A 133 -27.19 -2.21 15.62
N VAL A 134 -28.48 -2.22 15.30
CA VAL A 134 -29.16 -1.10 14.65
C VAL A 134 -29.98 -0.37 15.69
N HIS A 135 -29.68 0.91 15.88
CA HIS A 135 -30.39 1.82 16.77
C HIS A 135 -31.10 2.86 15.93
N LEU A 136 -32.28 3.26 16.37
CA LEU A 136 -33.01 4.40 15.83
C LEU A 136 -33.31 5.35 16.98
N SER A 137 -32.73 6.54 16.92
CA SER A 137 -32.60 7.42 18.09
C SER A 137 -31.94 6.64 19.25
N ASP A 138 -32.52 6.69 20.46
CA ASP A 138 -32.00 5.98 21.63
C ASP A 138 -32.54 4.54 21.77
N LYS A 139 -33.36 4.05 20.82
CA LYS A 139 -33.95 2.70 20.88
C LYS A 139 -33.13 1.71 20.05
N LYS A 140 -32.61 0.66 20.70
CA LYS A 140 -32.05 -0.51 20.02
C LYS A 140 -33.17 -1.26 19.31
N LEU A 141 -33.10 -1.36 17.99
CA LEU A 141 -34.10 -2.05 17.17
C LEU A 141 -33.76 -3.53 17.01
N ALA A 142 -32.58 -3.84 16.48
CA ALA A 142 -32.20 -5.21 16.16
C ALA A 142 -30.73 -5.45 16.47
N THR A 143 -30.39 -6.70 16.77
CA THR A 143 -29.00 -7.12 17.02
C THR A 143 -28.70 -8.38 16.23
N LEU A 144 -27.73 -8.33 15.33
CA LEU A 144 -27.14 -9.52 14.72
C LEU A 144 -25.92 -9.93 15.55
N GLU A 145 -26.00 -11.03 16.28
CA GLU A 145 -24.85 -11.63 16.94
C GLU A 145 -24.18 -12.63 16.00
N TYR A 146 -22.85 -12.70 16.03
CA TYR A 146 -22.11 -13.68 15.25
C TYR A 146 -20.89 -14.21 16.01
N PHE A 147 -20.44 -15.40 15.62
CA PHE A 147 -19.14 -15.92 15.99
C PHE A 147 -18.55 -16.76 14.86
N LEU A 148 -17.24 -16.82 14.85
CA LEU A 148 -16.43 -17.53 13.88
C LEU A 148 -15.26 -18.18 14.62
N ASN A 149 -14.96 -19.43 14.29
CA ASN A 149 -13.67 -20.05 14.61
C ASN A 149 -13.14 -20.74 13.34
N ASP A 150 -12.05 -21.51 13.46
CA ASP A 150 -11.44 -22.23 12.33
C ASP A 150 -12.45 -22.98 11.43
N THR A 151 -13.49 -23.61 11.98
CA THR A 151 -14.42 -24.43 11.21
C THR A 151 -15.89 -24.07 11.38
N THR A 152 -16.26 -23.22 12.33
CA THR A 152 -17.66 -22.95 12.65
C THR A 152 -17.97 -21.47 12.48
N LEU A 153 -19.01 -21.18 11.70
CA LEU A 153 -19.64 -19.87 11.62
C LEU A 153 -21.03 -19.98 12.21
N GLY A 154 -21.39 -19.10 13.14
CA GLY A 154 -22.74 -19.02 13.67
C GLY A 154 -23.23 -17.60 13.79
N PHE A 155 -24.54 -17.43 13.64
CA PHE A 155 -25.22 -16.16 13.76
C PHE A 155 -26.54 -16.32 14.49
N LYS A 156 -27.00 -15.24 15.12
CA LYS A 156 -28.27 -15.18 15.83
C LYS A 156 -28.87 -13.80 15.67
N LEU A 157 -30.17 -13.75 15.46
CA LEU A 157 -30.96 -12.52 15.43
C LEU A 157 -31.99 -12.61 16.57
N PRO A 158 -31.62 -12.26 17.81
CA PRO A 158 -32.36 -12.59 19.02
C PRO A 158 -33.80 -12.07 19.03
N GLU A 159 -34.06 -10.97 18.33
CA GLU A 159 -35.39 -10.37 18.21
C GLU A 159 -36.36 -11.24 17.39
N PHE A 160 -35.84 -12.16 16.55
CA PHE A 160 -36.65 -13.01 15.67
C PHE A 160 -36.51 -14.50 15.97
N TYR A 161 -35.32 -14.93 16.41
CA TYR A 161 -35.06 -16.32 16.77
C TYR A 161 -34.00 -16.43 17.86
N SER A 162 -34.32 -17.21 18.90
CA SER A 162 -33.54 -17.24 20.15
C SER A 162 -32.29 -18.13 20.10
N LYS A 163 -32.17 -19.00 19.08
CA LYS A 163 -31.04 -19.92 18.91
C LYS A 163 -30.09 -19.44 17.81
N TYR A 164 -28.82 -19.84 17.90
CA TYR A 164 -27.86 -19.63 16.82
C TYR A 164 -28.17 -20.56 15.64
N GLY A 165 -28.29 -20.01 14.44
CA GLY A 165 -28.06 -20.78 13.23
C GLY A 165 -26.55 -20.92 13.03
N PHE A 166 -26.04 -22.13 12.82
CA PHE A 166 -24.62 -22.31 12.57
C PHE A 166 -24.33 -23.31 11.45
N VAL A 167 -23.15 -23.16 10.89
CA VAL A 167 -22.52 -24.03 9.90
C VAL A 167 -21.19 -24.49 10.48
N ASP A 168 -20.97 -25.80 10.52
CA ASP A 168 -19.64 -26.38 10.73
C ASP A 168 -19.11 -26.89 9.38
N LEU A 169 -17.91 -26.48 8.99
CA LEU A 169 -17.23 -26.90 7.77
C LEU A 169 -16.93 -28.41 7.74
N LYS A 170 -17.07 -29.13 8.86
CA LYS A 170 -17.14 -30.60 8.88
C LYS A 170 -18.32 -31.15 8.08
N ASP A 171 -19.41 -30.40 7.99
CA ASP A 171 -20.62 -30.76 7.26
C ASP A 171 -20.67 -30.15 5.84
N ARG A 172 -19.52 -29.68 5.33
CA ARG A 172 -19.43 -29.01 4.03
C ARG A 172 -20.00 -29.83 2.87
N ASP A 173 -19.90 -31.15 2.90
CA ASP A 173 -20.39 -32.02 1.81
C ASP A 173 -21.93 -31.99 1.77
N ALA A 174 -22.58 -32.03 2.95
CA ALA A 174 -24.02 -31.87 3.07
C ALA A 174 -24.49 -30.46 2.68
N LEU A 175 -23.69 -29.43 3.02
CA LEU A 175 -23.97 -28.05 2.60
C LEU A 175 -23.80 -27.86 1.09
N LYS A 176 -22.82 -28.51 0.46
CA LYS A 176 -22.65 -28.52 -0.99
C LYS A 176 -23.86 -29.12 -1.68
N GLU A 177 -24.38 -30.25 -1.19
CA GLU A 177 -25.61 -30.86 -1.72
C GLU A 177 -26.83 -29.94 -1.59
N LYS A 178 -26.94 -29.20 -0.47
CA LYS A 178 -28.08 -28.31 -0.21
C LYS A 178 -27.99 -26.95 -0.93
N LEU A 179 -26.81 -26.34 -0.97
CA LEU A 179 -26.59 -24.96 -1.41
C LEU A 179 -25.90 -24.87 -2.78
N GLY A 180 -25.34 -25.96 -3.28
CA GLY A 180 -24.61 -26.00 -4.55
C GLY A 180 -23.27 -25.25 -4.52
N GLN A 181 -22.73 -24.95 -3.33
CA GLN A 181 -21.48 -24.19 -3.16
C GLN A 181 -20.40 -25.03 -2.48
N ASP A 182 -19.19 -24.95 -3.02
CA ASP A 182 -17.99 -25.50 -2.38
C ASP A 182 -17.53 -24.57 -1.26
N LEU A 183 -17.46 -25.11 -0.05
CA LEU A 183 -16.99 -24.40 1.14
C LEU A 183 -15.55 -24.82 1.48
N PRO A 184 -14.74 -23.90 2.03
CA PRO A 184 -13.37 -24.22 2.41
C PRO A 184 -13.31 -25.28 3.53
N LYS A 185 -12.13 -25.86 3.78
CA LYS A 185 -11.90 -26.75 4.94
C LYS A 185 -11.82 -25.95 6.25
N ARG A 186 -11.33 -24.71 6.19
CA ARG A 186 -11.24 -23.79 7.31
C ARG A 186 -11.32 -22.33 6.86
N PHE A 187 -11.68 -21.44 7.76
CA PHE A 187 -11.58 -20.00 7.53
C PHE A 187 -10.13 -19.53 7.71
N MET A 188 -9.65 -18.66 6.82
CA MET A 188 -8.32 -18.07 6.93
C MET A 188 -8.36 -16.81 7.78
N THR A 189 -7.26 -16.55 8.48
CA THR A 189 -7.10 -15.34 9.31
C THR A 189 -6.14 -14.34 8.68
N TYR A 190 -6.16 -13.09 9.14
CA TYR A 190 -5.19 -12.08 8.71
C TYR A 190 -3.75 -12.49 9.06
N ASN A 191 -3.57 -13.12 10.22
CA ASN A 191 -2.28 -13.63 10.65
C ASN A 191 -1.72 -14.73 9.73
N ASP A 192 -2.59 -15.59 9.19
CA ASP A 192 -2.17 -16.62 8.22
C ASP A 192 -1.61 -15.97 6.94
N LEU A 193 -2.32 -14.98 6.38
CA LEU A 193 -1.90 -14.27 5.17
C LEU A 193 -0.62 -13.45 5.41
N TYR A 194 -0.55 -12.71 6.51
CA TYR A 194 0.61 -11.91 6.87
C TYR A 194 1.88 -12.76 6.95
N LYS A 195 1.80 -13.92 7.63
CA LYS A 195 2.93 -14.86 7.72
C LYS A 195 3.33 -15.41 6.37
N ALA A 196 2.37 -15.72 5.50
CA ALA A 196 2.63 -16.27 4.17
C ALA A 196 3.44 -15.31 3.27
N VAL A 197 3.18 -14.01 3.37
CA VAL A 197 3.80 -12.98 2.51
C VAL A 197 4.98 -12.23 3.15
N SER A 198 5.21 -12.39 4.46
CA SER A 198 6.25 -11.66 5.18
C SER A 198 7.66 -11.84 4.57
N ILE A 199 8.44 -10.75 4.57
CA ILE A 199 9.80 -10.72 4.02
C ILE A 199 10.73 -10.08 5.04
N LYS A 200 11.86 -10.72 5.30
CA LYS A 200 12.89 -10.15 6.17
C LYS A 200 13.80 -9.20 5.39
N GLN A 201 14.20 -8.12 6.03
CA GLN A 201 15.02 -7.08 5.40
C GLN A 201 16.39 -7.61 4.91
N ASP A 202 17.01 -8.53 5.66
CA ASP A 202 18.29 -9.16 5.30
C ASP A 202 18.20 -9.98 4.01
N GLU A 203 17.06 -10.64 3.79
CA GLU A 203 16.78 -11.40 2.57
C GLU A 203 16.74 -10.46 1.35
N VAL A 204 15.98 -9.37 1.43
CA VAL A 204 15.88 -8.35 0.35
C VAL A 204 17.25 -7.72 0.07
N GLN A 205 17.97 -7.30 1.11
CA GLN A 205 19.29 -6.70 0.96
C GLN A 205 20.28 -7.65 0.27
N SER A 206 20.24 -8.93 0.61
CA SER A 206 21.10 -9.94 0.01
C SER A 206 20.82 -10.18 -1.48
N VAL A 207 19.57 -9.97 -1.91
CA VAL A 207 19.14 -10.09 -3.31
C VAL A 207 19.50 -8.83 -4.09
N LEU A 208 19.29 -7.63 -3.56
CA LEU A 208 19.47 -6.37 -4.31
C LEU A 208 20.93 -5.92 -4.41
N THR A 209 21.77 -6.19 -3.41
CA THR A 209 23.17 -5.71 -3.36
C THR A 209 23.99 -6.12 -4.60
N PRO A 210 23.93 -7.37 -5.09
CA PRO A 210 24.64 -7.77 -6.31
C PRO A 210 24.23 -6.98 -7.57
N TYR A 211 22.99 -6.49 -7.68
CA TYR A 211 22.54 -5.70 -8.83
C TYR A 211 23.08 -4.26 -8.76
N ALA A 212 23.06 -3.66 -7.57
CA ALA A 212 23.68 -2.36 -7.35
C ALA A 212 25.19 -2.39 -7.67
N LEU A 213 25.88 -3.47 -7.29
CA LEU A 213 27.29 -3.68 -7.64
C LEU A 213 27.50 -3.89 -9.14
N LEU A 214 26.64 -4.65 -9.81
CA LEU A 214 26.70 -4.83 -11.27
C LEU A 214 26.61 -3.47 -11.98
N TYR A 215 25.62 -2.65 -11.60
CA TYR A 215 25.44 -1.29 -12.12
C TYR A 215 26.66 -0.39 -11.85
N ALA A 216 27.16 -0.36 -10.61
CA ALA A 216 28.31 0.47 -10.25
C ALA A 216 29.61 0.08 -11.01
N ASN A 217 29.75 -1.22 -11.32
CA ASN A 217 30.91 -1.77 -12.03
C ASN A 217 30.83 -1.59 -13.54
N SER A 218 29.64 -1.57 -14.14
CA SER A 218 29.47 -1.33 -15.58
C SER A 218 29.81 0.11 -15.97
N LEU A 219 29.66 1.04 -15.03
CA LEU A 219 29.89 2.46 -15.25
C LEU A 219 31.39 2.79 -15.44
N LYS A 220 31.73 3.50 -16.50
CA LYS A 220 33.09 4.01 -16.81
C LYS A 220 33.24 5.44 -16.30
N ASP A 221 34.47 5.85 -15.94
CA ASP A 221 34.72 7.23 -15.52
C ASP A 221 34.37 8.26 -16.61
N SER A 222 34.51 7.89 -17.89
CA SER A 222 34.18 8.75 -19.03
C SER A 222 32.68 8.98 -19.22
N GLN A 223 31.83 8.15 -18.63
CA GLN A 223 30.37 8.27 -18.71
C GLN A 223 29.83 9.24 -17.67
N VAL A 224 30.63 9.66 -16.68
CA VAL A 224 30.18 10.51 -15.57
C VAL A 224 30.88 11.86 -15.67
N THR A 225 30.10 12.91 -15.87
CA THR A 225 30.59 14.29 -15.86
C THR A 225 30.05 15.04 -14.64
N LEU A 226 30.79 16.06 -14.21
CA LEU A 226 30.50 16.85 -13.02
C LEU A 226 30.62 18.34 -13.34
N LYS A 227 29.57 19.09 -13.04
CA LYS A 227 29.56 20.56 -13.04
C LYS A 227 29.29 21.05 -11.62
N LYS A 228 30.20 21.88 -11.10
CA LYS A 228 30.12 22.42 -9.73
C LYS A 228 29.32 23.72 -9.71
N ASP A 229 28.86 24.08 -8.51
CA ASP A 229 28.24 25.38 -8.21
C ASP A 229 26.98 25.67 -9.05
N VAL A 230 26.12 24.67 -9.19
CA VAL A 230 24.81 24.78 -9.84
C VAL A 230 23.77 25.13 -8.78
N ALA A 231 22.95 26.14 -9.05
CA ALA A 231 21.86 26.51 -8.15
C ALA A 231 20.70 25.53 -8.27
N PHE A 232 20.22 25.01 -7.14
CA PHE A 232 18.95 24.32 -7.01
C PHE A 232 17.92 25.27 -6.41
N SER A 233 16.71 25.30 -6.98
CA SER A 233 15.59 26.07 -6.45
C SER A 233 14.28 25.35 -6.78
N GLU A 234 13.59 24.86 -5.75
CA GLU A 234 12.27 24.21 -5.89
C GLU A 234 11.44 24.46 -4.63
N GLU A 235 10.16 24.83 -4.78
CA GLU A 235 9.22 25.00 -3.66
C GLU A 235 9.74 25.90 -2.51
N GLY A 236 10.56 26.90 -2.86
CA GLY A 236 11.17 27.85 -1.91
C GLY A 236 12.46 27.37 -1.24
N PHE A 237 12.87 26.11 -1.43
CA PHE A 237 14.17 25.61 -0.99
C PHE A 237 15.25 25.97 -2.01
N GLN A 238 16.33 26.60 -1.55
CA GLN A 238 17.50 26.94 -2.35
C GLN A 238 18.74 26.27 -1.80
N ALA A 239 19.51 25.62 -2.66
CA ALA A 239 20.76 24.99 -2.30
C ALA A 239 21.81 25.14 -3.40
N SER A 240 23.07 25.17 -3.01
CA SER A 240 24.16 24.95 -3.95
C SER A 240 24.31 23.45 -4.17
N ALA A 241 24.29 23.05 -5.44
CA ALA A 241 24.36 21.67 -5.85
C ALA A 241 25.50 21.45 -6.86
N ARG A 242 25.80 20.19 -7.06
CA ARG A 242 26.68 19.66 -8.09
C ARG A 242 25.80 18.93 -9.09
N GLU A 243 25.93 19.27 -10.36
CA GLU A 243 25.25 18.55 -11.43
C GLU A 243 26.13 17.39 -11.88
N VAL A 244 25.63 16.17 -11.69
CA VAL A 244 26.25 14.94 -12.16
C VAL A 244 25.44 14.42 -13.33
N THR A 245 26.09 14.24 -14.47
CA THR A 245 25.47 13.64 -15.66
C THR A 245 26.13 12.29 -15.94
N VAL A 246 25.32 11.24 -15.93
CA VAL A 246 25.69 9.89 -16.32
C VAL A 246 25.11 9.62 -17.71
N SER A 247 25.96 9.33 -18.70
CA SER A 247 25.54 9.08 -20.08
C SER A 247 25.92 7.69 -20.54
N PHE A 248 24.96 6.98 -21.13
CA PHE A 248 25.17 5.71 -21.82
C PHE A 248 24.87 5.92 -23.31
N THR A 249 25.72 5.38 -24.18
CA THR A 249 25.30 5.12 -25.56
C THR A 249 24.24 4.03 -25.57
N GLU A 250 23.47 3.92 -26.66
CA GLU A 250 22.54 2.82 -26.87
C GLU A 250 23.19 1.43 -26.63
N GLU A 251 24.39 1.20 -27.16
CA GLU A 251 25.15 -0.04 -26.97
C GLU A 251 25.49 -0.29 -25.49
N GLU A 252 25.92 0.75 -24.76
CA GLU A 252 26.27 0.63 -23.35
C GLU A 252 25.03 0.40 -22.47
N ALA A 253 23.92 1.09 -22.74
CA ALA A 253 22.65 0.92 -22.04
C ALA A 253 22.09 -0.49 -22.26
N ARG A 254 22.10 -0.97 -23.50
CA ARG A 254 21.68 -2.34 -23.85
C ARG A 254 22.57 -3.38 -23.20
N THR A 255 23.89 -3.18 -23.19
CA THR A 255 24.82 -4.10 -22.53
C THR A 255 24.51 -4.21 -21.04
N LEU A 256 24.26 -3.09 -20.38
CA LEU A 256 23.87 -3.06 -18.96
C LEU A 256 22.52 -3.74 -18.73
N ALA A 257 21.50 -3.43 -19.54
CA ALA A 257 20.18 -4.06 -19.45
C ALA A 257 20.29 -5.59 -19.61
N THR A 258 20.99 -6.06 -20.63
CA THR A 258 21.27 -7.49 -20.85
C THR A 258 21.94 -8.13 -19.64
N GLN A 259 22.97 -7.50 -19.07
CA GLN A 259 23.65 -8.02 -17.88
C GLN A 259 22.74 -8.10 -16.65
N LEU A 260 21.86 -7.12 -16.46
CA LEU A 260 20.88 -7.11 -15.35
C LEU A 260 19.85 -8.24 -15.53
N VAL A 261 19.33 -8.40 -16.74
CA VAL A 261 18.35 -9.42 -17.10
C VAL A 261 18.94 -10.83 -17.01
N GLU A 262 20.12 -11.06 -17.58
CA GLU A 262 20.84 -12.34 -17.48
C GLU A 262 21.13 -12.69 -16.02
N LYS A 263 21.53 -11.70 -15.22
CA LYS A 263 21.72 -11.88 -13.79
C LYS A 263 20.40 -12.25 -13.11
N ALA A 264 19.30 -11.54 -13.35
CA ALA A 264 17.99 -11.84 -12.78
C ALA A 264 17.48 -13.24 -13.14
N LYS A 265 17.62 -13.63 -14.40
CA LYS A 265 17.27 -14.98 -14.86
C LYS A 265 18.06 -16.07 -14.13
N ALA A 266 19.36 -15.84 -13.90
CA ALA A 266 20.24 -16.81 -13.25
C ALA A 266 20.26 -16.72 -11.71
N ASP A 267 19.64 -15.69 -11.11
CA ASP A 267 19.71 -15.44 -9.67
C ASP A 267 18.70 -16.31 -8.91
N THR A 268 19.20 -17.43 -8.38
CA THR A 268 18.36 -18.36 -7.61
C THR A 268 17.81 -17.72 -6.35
N LYS A 269 18.49 -16.72 -5.75
CA LYS A 269 17.98 -16.04 -4.54
C LYS A 269 16.81 -15.13 -4.89
N LEU A 270 16.88 -14.41 -6.00
CA LEU A 270 15.74 -13.61 -6.48
C LEU A 270 14.54 -14.53 -6.80
N PHE A 271 14.80 -15.63 -7.49
CA PHE A 271 13.77 -16.62 -7.80
C PHE A 271 13.15 -17.21 -6.53
N ASP A 272 13.96 -17.72 -5.59
CA ASP A 272 13.46 -18.31 -4.35
C ASP A 272 12.75 -17.27 -3.47
N LEU A 273 13.19 -16.00 -3.46
CA LEU A 273 12.50 -14.90 -2.78
C LEU A 273 11.06 -14.77 -3.30
N ILE A 274 10.86 -14.75 -4.62
CA ILE A 274 9.53 -14.59 -5.24
C ILE A 274 8.70 -15.88 -5.07
N TYR A 275 9.27 -17.03 -5.44
CA TYR A 275 8.58 -18.32 -5.45
C TYR A 275 8.12 -18.73 -4.05
N THR A 276 8.92 -18.50 -3.00
CA THR A 276 8.55 -18.87 -1.63
C THR A 276 7.24 -18.20 -1.20
N ARG A 277 6.99 -16.95 -1.62
CA ARG A 277 5.80 -16.19 -1.21
C ARG A 277 4.57 -16.67 -1.97
N TYR A 278 4.75 -16.88 -3.28
CA TYR A 278 3.74 -17.55 -4.10
C TYR A 278 3.36 -18.91 -3.49
N HIS A 279 4.34 -19.76 -3.23
CA HIS A 279 4.13 -21.11 -2.69
C HIS A 279 3.49 -21.09 -1.30
N ASN A 280 3.90 -20.19 -0.41
CA ASN A 280 3.30 -20.05 0.92
C ASN A 280 1.81 -19.68 0.83
N VAL A 281 1.44 -18.74 -0.05
CA VAL A 281 0.05 -18.34 -0.26
C VAL A 281 -0.73 -19.48 -0.94
N ALA A 282 -0.18 -20.10 -1.97
CA ALA A 282 -0.79 -21.23 -2.68
C ALA A 282 -1.07 -22.41 -1.74
N THR A 283 -0.08 -22.78 -0.91
CA THR A 283 -0.20 -23.82 0.11
C THR A 283 -1.26 -23.45 1.13
N LEU A 284 -1.25 -22.21 1.63
CA LEU A 284 -2.24 -21.71 2.59
C LEU A 284 -3.67 -21.82 2.02
N MET A 285 -3.87 -21.42 0.77
CA MET A 285 -5.17 -21.49 0.09
C MET A 285 -5.63 -22.94 -0.07
N THR A 286 -4.76 -23.80 -0.63
CA THR A 286 -5.05 -25.22 -0.90
C THR A 286 -5.30 -26.03 0.38
N ASP A 287 -4.45 -25.86 1.41
CA ASP A 287 -4.62 -26.52 2.71
C ASP A 287 -5.91 -26.07 3.39
N SER A 288 -6.29 -24.80 3.20
CA SER A 288 -7.52 -24.25 3.73
C SER A 288 -8.75 -24.61 2.89
N GLY A 289 -8.60 -25.25 1.73
CA GLY A 289 -9.68 -25.72 0.87
C GLY A 289 -10.28 -24.69 -0.07
N TYR A 290 -9.57 -23.58 -0.31
CA TYR A 290 -9.95 -22.63 -1.34
C TYR A 290 -9.47 -23.15 -2.69
N GLU A 291 -10.26 -22.91 -3.74
CA GLU A 291 -9.85 -23.21 -5.10
C GLU A 291 -8.65 -22.34 -5.47
N PHE A 292 -7.51 -22.98 -5.68
CA PHE A 292 -6.30 -22.34 -6.12
C PHE A 292 -5.52 -23.30 -6.99
N GLU A 293 -5.25 -22.90 -8.23
CA GLU A 293 -4.39 -23.66 -9.14
C GLU A 293 -2.94 -23.31 -8.82
N GLU A 294 -2.32 -24.12 -7.95
CA GLU A 294 -0.89 -24.02 -7.70
C GLU A 294 -0.10 -24.55 -8.90
N ILE A 295 0.73 -23.71 -9.50
CA ILE A 295 1.72 -24.15 -10.48
C ILE A 295 2.94 -24.71 -9.75
N SER A 296 3.48 -25.81 -10.28
CA SER A 296 4.69 -26.45 -9.73
C SER A 296 5.89 -25.49 -9.71
N LYS A 297 6.89 -25.75 -8.86
CA LYS A 297 8.14 -24.98 -8.86
C LYS A 297 8.79 -24.96 -10.23
N GLU A 298 8.74 -26.09 -10.94
CA GLU A 298 9.28 -26.27 -12.28
C GLU A 298 8.53 -25.42 -13.31
N GLU A 299 7.20 -25.38 -13.25
CA GLU A 299 6.39 -24.55 -14.14
C GLU A 299 6.52 -23.06 -13.83
N PHE A 300 6.57 -22.69 -12.55
CA PHE A 300 6.87 -21.32 -12.13
C PHE A 300 8.25 -20.90 -12.66
N LYS A 301 9.27 -21.77 -12.53
CA LYS A 301 10.61 -21.51 -13.06
C LYS A 301 10.62 -21.38 -14.57
N LYS A 302 9.85 -22.20 -15.28
CA LYS A 302 9.71 -22.09 -16.74
C LYS A 302 9.09 -20.75 -17.14
N ASN A 303 8.02 -20.31 -16.47
CA ASN A 303 7.38 -19.03 -16.76
C ASN A 303 8.29 -17.85 -16.40
N TYR A 304 9.00 -17.94 -15.28
CA TYR A 304 10.03 -16.98 -14.87
C TYR A 304 11.14 -16.88 -15.93
N ASP A 305 11.68 -18.01 -16.39
CA ASP A 305 12.73 -18.04 -17.41
C ASP A 305 12.25 -17.52 -18.75
N GLN A 306 11.04 -17.88 -19.16
CA GLN A 306 10.42 -17.40 -20.40
C GLN A 306 10.27 -15.88 -20.37
N GLY A 307 9.77 -15.30 -19.27
CA GLY A 307 9.63 -13.85 -19.15
C GLY A 307 10.97 -13.10 -19.31
N PHE A 308 12.07 -13.65 -18.81
CA PHE A 308 13.40 -13.08 -19.04
C PHE A 308 13.95 -13.39 -20.45
N ASP A 309 13.62 -14.54 -21.05
CA ASP A 309 14.00 -14.84 -22.43
C ASP A 309 13.32 -13.91 -23.43
N ASP A 310 12.05 -13.60 -23.23
CA ASP A 310 11.29 -12.62 -24.02
C ASP A 310 11.93 -11.23 -23.89
N MET A 311 12.25 -10.80 -22.66
CA MET A 311 12.95 -9.53 -22.42
C MET A 311 14.34 -9.49 -23.08
N LEU A 312 15.08 -10.60 -23.10
CA LEU A 312 16.37 -10.71 -23.81
C LEU A 312 16.21 -10.71 -25.33
N ALA A 313 15.10 -11.22 -25.85
CA ALA A 313 14.78 -11.18 -27.28
C ALA A 313 14.48 -9.74 -27.72
N ASP A 314 13.64 -9.03 -26.96
CA ASP A 314 13.31 -7.62 -27.23
C ASP A 314 14.55 -6.72 -27.24
N LEU A 315 15.47 -6.95 -26.29
CA LEU A 315 16.77 -6.26 -26.23
C LEU A 315 17.67 -6.57 -27.43
N LYS A 316 17.43 -7.66 -28.17
CA LYS A 316 18.21 -8.06 -29.36
C LYS A 316 17.57 -7.65 -30.68
N GLU A 317 16.25 -7.47 -30.76
CA GLU A 317 15.56 -7.22 -32.03
C GLU A 317 15.75 -5.77 -32.55
N ASN A 318 15.89 -4.79 -31.66
CA ASN A 318 16.04 -3.38 -32.05
C ASN A 318 17.49 -3.01 -32.40
N THR A 319 18.09 -3.46 -33.49
CA THR A 319 19.54 -3.27 -33.79
C THR A 319 19.91 -2.07 -34.66
N THR A 320 18.98 -1.14 -34.90
CA THR A 320 19.31 0.07 -35.65
C THR A 320 20.32 0.89 -34.88
N THR A 321 21.44 1.25 -35.51
CA THR A 321 22.43 2.19 -34.99
C THR A 321 21.76 3.55 -34.81
N SER A 322 21.15 3.78 -33.66
CA SER A 322 20.59 5.07 -33.31
C SER A 322 21.70 5.90 -32.65
N ASN A 323 21.66 7.22 -32.83
CA ASN A 323 22.53 8.11 -32.04
C ASN A 323 21.91 8.39 -30.66
N GLU A 324 21.01 7.52 -30.20
CA GLU A 324 20.30 7.70 -28.96
C GLU A 324 21.23 7.46 -27.78
N GLN A 325 21.03 8.27 -26.75
CA GLN A 325 21.77 8.23 -25.51
C GLN A 325 20.77 8.26 -24.37
N LEU A 326 20.97 7.35 -23.43
CA LEU A 326 20.31 7.43 -22.14
C LEU A 326 21.17 8.31 -21.23
N LYS A 327 20.63 9.43 -20.75
CA LYS A 327 21.29 10.31 -19.80
C LYS A 327 20.52 10.37 -18.49
N MET A 328 21.24 10.33 -17.38
CA MET A 328 20.73 10.63 -16.04
C MET A 328 21.41 11.88 -15.53
N VAL A 329 20.65 12.94 -15.30
CA VAL A 329 21.14 14.21 -14.75
C VAL A 329 20.66 14.32 -13.31
N MET A 330 21.59 14.51 -12.37
CA MET A 330 21.28 14.64 -10.95
C MET A 330 21.84 15.93 -10.37
N LEU A 331 21.09 16.54 -9.47
CA LEU A 331 21.57 17.64 -8.65
C LEU A 331 21.83 17.10 -7.25
N ILE A 332 23.08 17.21 -6.80
CA ILE A 332 23.56 16.62 -5.55
C ILE A 332 24.09 17.75 -4.65
N ASP A 333 23.54 17.90 -3.45
CA ASP A 333 24.00 18.92 -2.50
C ASP A 333 25.37 18.57 -1.88
N ASN A 334 25.84 19.40 -0.94
CA ASN A 334 27.13 19.19 -0.28
C ASN A 334 27.12 18.02 0.72
N ASP A 335 25.95 17.58 1.17
CA ASP A 335 25.77 16.44 2.07
C ASP A 335 25.49 15.15 1.29
N HIS A 336 25.77 15.13 -0.03
CA HIS A 336 25.58 14.01 -0.95
C HIS A 336 24.11 13.55 -1.09
N GLN A 337 23.15 14.40 -0.71
CA GLN A 337 21.75 14.17 -0.99
C GLN A 337 21.46 14.46 -2.46
N ILE A 338 20.81 13.51 -3.15
CA ILE A 338 20.23 13.73 -4.48
C ILE A 338 18.97 14.58 -4.32
N LEU A 339 19.05 15.85 -4.72
CA LEU A 339 17.94 16.81 -4.67
C LEU A 339 16.99 16.64 -5.85
N SER A 340 17.50 16.24 -7.02
CA SER A 340 16.70 15.92 -8.20
C SER A 340 17.38 14.90 -9.08
N ARG A 341 16.57 14.08 -9.79
CA ARG A 341 17.03 13.16 -10.83
C ARG A 341 16.15 13.32 -12.07
N LYS A 342 16.77 13.47 -13.23
CA LYS A 342 16.12 13.41 -14.54
C LYS A 342 16.70 12.26 -15.34
N LEU A 343 15.87 11.33 -15.77
CA LEU A 343 16.26 10.32 -16.77
C LEU A 343 15.67 10.75 -18.11
N LEU A 344 16.53 10.86 -19.11
CA LEU A 344 16.18 11.37 -20.43
C LEU A 344 16.83 10.54 -21.54
N PHE A 345 16.16 10.48 -22.68
CA PHE A 345 16.68 9.88 -23.91
C PHE A 345 16.92 10.99 -24.92
N THR A 346 18.01 10.91 -25.68
CA THR A 346 18.14 11.73 -26.89
C THR A 346 17.46 10.98 -28.03
N GLY A 347 16.52 11.59 -28.76
CA GLY A 347 15.84 10.92 -29.89
C GLY A 347 16.79 10.54 -31.04
N GLU A 348 16.31 9.80 -32.05
CA GLU A 348 17.10 9.18 -33.13
C GLU A 348 18.18 10.06 -33.79
N LYS A 349 17.93 11.38 -33.89
CA LYS A 349 18.86 12.38 -34.47
C LYS A 349 19.91 12.93 -33.48
N GLY A 350 19.87 12.54 -32.21
CA GLY A 350 20.80 12.92 -31.15
C GLY A 350 20.64 14.33 -30.56
N ASN A 351 19.65 15.10 -31.02
CA ASN A 351 19.54 16.54 -30.70
C ASN A 351 18.33 16.91 -29.82
N GLU A 352 17.35 16.03 -29.65
CA GLU A 352 16.14 16.28 -28.87
C GLU A 352 16.19 15.45 -27.59
N GLU A 353 16.26 16.10 -26.43
CA GLU A 353 16.21 15.45 -25.12
C GLU A 353 14.77 15.30 -24.65
N GLN A 354 14.34 14.06 -24.44
CA GLN A 354 13.01 13.71 -23.93
C GLN A 354 13.16 13.15 -22.52
N VAL A 355 12.57 13.85 -21.54
CA VAL A 355 12.56 13.40 -20.15
C VAL A 355 11.51 12.30 -20.00
N PHE A 356 11.88 11.16 -19.43
CA PHE A 356 10.97 10.05 -19.11
C PHE A 356 10.66 10.00 -17.61
N LEU A 357 11.63 10.34 -16.77
CA LEU A 357 11.48 10.37 -15.31
C LEU A 357 12.07 11.67 -14.77
N ASN A 358 11.33 12.33 -13.90
CA ASN A 358 11.80 13.47 -13.13
C ASN A 358 11.43 13.28 -11.66
N THR A 359 12.43 13.27 -10.79
CA THR A 359 12.22 13.24 -9.35
C THR A 359 12.86 14.45 -8.71
N VAL A 360 12.24 14.96 -7.65
CA VAL A 360 12.93 15.87 -6.73
C VAL A 360 12.54 15.55 -5.30
N THR A 361 13.56 15.50 -4.44
CA THR A 361 13.45 15.00 -3.07
C THR A 361 14.35 15.79 -2.15
N TYR A 362 13.78 16.47 -1.15
CA TYR A 362 14.57 17.12 -0.10
C TYR A 362 13.91 17.01 1.27
N LYS A 363 14.75 17.03 2.32
CA LYS A 363 14.34 17.19 3.71
C LYS A 363 15.18 18.32 4.29
N ASN A 364 14.57 19.40 4.76
CA ASN A 364 15.28 20.54 5.32
C ASN A 364 14.53 21.13 6.52
N ALA A 365 15.16 21.17 7.70
CA ALA A 365 14.66 21.86 8.90
C ALA A 365 13.18 21.57 9.27
N GLY A 366 12.72 20.33 9.06
CA GLY A 366 11.33 19.90 9.31
C GLY A 366 10.43 19.91 8.07
N ASP A 367 10.86 20.53 6.97
CA ASP A 367 10.18 20.46 5.68
C ASP A 367 10.62 19.21 4.90
N SER A 368 9.67 18.52 4.30
CA SER A 368 9.89 17.37 3.42
C SER A 368 9.15 17.59 2.11
N TYR A 369 9.82 17.33 0.99
CA TYR A 369 9.24 17.41 -0.34
C TYR A 369 9.68 16.23 -1.18
N TYR A 370 8.72 15.60 -1.85
CA TYR A 370 8.94 14.54 -2.81
C TYR A 370 8.05 14.78 -4.01
N ARG A 371 8.62 14.76 -5.20
CA ARG A 371 7.87 14.72 -6.45
C ARG A 371 8.46 13.64 -7.33
N TYR A 372 7.61 12.79 -7.88
CA TYR A 372 7.97 11.78 -8.87
C TYR A 372 7.06 11.98 -10.08
N THR A 373 7.64 12.23 -11.25
CA THR A 373 6.91 12.43 -12.49
C THR A 373 7.44 11.45 -13.53
N LEU A 374 6.55 10.64 -14.09
CA LEU A 374 6.78 9.81 -15.26
C LEU A 374 6.15 10.49 -16.46
N LEU A 375 6.88 10.52 -17.56
CA LEU A 375 6.50 11.15 -18.81
C LEU A 375 6.62 10.11 -19.93
N ASN A 376 5.66 10.08 -20.85
CA ASN A 376 5.75 9.23 -22.02
C ASN A 376 6.79 9.81 -23.01
N PRO A 377 7.91 9.11 -23.27
CA PRO A 377 8.94 9.63 -24.17
C PRO A 377 8.48 9.67 -25.63
N GLU A 378 7.65 8.72 -26.08
CA GLU A 378 7.22 8.61 -27.49
C GLU A 378 6.15 9.65 -27.89
N ALA A 379 5.61 10.36 -26.91
CA ALA A 379 4.68 11.45 -27.12
C ALA A 379 4.83 12.47 -25.99
N THR A 380 5.68 13.48 -26.23
CA THR A 380 5.89 14.64 -25.32
C THR A 380 4.61 15.39 -24.96
N GLU A 381 3.50 15.10 -25.64
CA GLU A 381 2.17 15.65 -25.39
C GLU A 381 1.12 14.59 -25.02
N LYS A 382 1.43 13.35 -24.56
CA LYS A 382 0.34 12.35 -24.32
C LYS A 382 0.27 11.58 -23.02
N GLY A 383 1.22 11.69 -22.10
CA GLY A 383 1.10 10.97 -20.82
C GLY A 383 1.99 11.54 -19.73
N GLU A 384 1.39 12.02 -18.64
CA GLU A 384 2.11 12.41 -17.42
C GLU A 384 1.49 11.70 -16.23
N MET A 385 2.28 10.98 -15.43
CA MET A 385 1.87 10.56 -14.09
C MET A 385 2.77 11.27 -13.08
N SER A 386 2.18 12.00 -12.14
CA SER A 386 2.92 12.66 -11.07
C SER A 386 2.37 12.29 -9.69
N PHE A 387 3.28 12.04 -8.76
CA PHE A 387 3.02 11.96 -7.33
C PHE A 387 3.78 13.08 -6.64
N THR A 388 3.12 13.83 -5.77
CA THR A 388 3.73 14.89 -4.96
C THR A 388 3.37 14.69 -3.50
N TYR A 389 4.35 14.82 -2.61
CA TYR A 389 4.17 14.93 -1.17
C TYR A 389 4.94 16.15 -0.68
N LYS A 390 4.27 17.00 0.09
CA LYS A 390 4.90 18.12 0.78
C LYS A 390 4.43 18.13 2.23
N ALA A 391 5.35 18.27 3.17
CA ALA A 391 5.01 18.40 4.59
C ALA A 391 5.96 19.35 5.30
N SER A 392 5.47 20.02 6.33
CA SER A 392 6.24 20.85 7.26
C SER A 392 5.89 20.44 8.68
N GLU A 393 6.87 20.01 9.45
CA GLU A 393 6.71 19.67 10.86
C GLU A 393 7.25 20.79 11.75
N LYS A 394 6.37 21.37 12.59
CA LYS A 394 6.72 22.42 13.55
C LYS A 394 5.99 22.18 14.87
N SER A 395 6.77 22.01 15.95
CA SER A 395 6.24 21.90 17.32
C SER A 395 5.18 20.80 17.51
N GLY A 396 5.39 19.60 16.95
CA GLY A 396 4.46 18.47 17.07
C GLY A 396 3.23 18.55 16.16
N LYS A 397 3.16 19.57 15.30
CA LYS A 397 2.15 19.74 14.26
C LYS A 397 2.80 19.54 12.88
N THR A 398 2.16 18.73 12.03
CA THR A 398 2.58 18.50 10.66
C THR A 398 1.49 18.98 9.70
N THR A 399 1.82 19.90 8.81
CA THR A 399 0.90 20.39 7.77
C THR A 399 1.48 20.09 6.41
N GLY A 400 0.66 19.65 5.46
CA GLY A 400 1.15 19.24 4.17
C GLY A 400 0.08 18.99 3.13
N ASN A 401 0.52 18.50 1.98
CA ASN A 401 -0.36 18.00 0.95
C ASN A 401 0.22 16.77 0.24
N VAL A 402 -0.68 15.98 -0.33
CA VAL A 402 -0.40 14.86 -1.22
C VAL A 402 -1.16 15.09 -2.51
N GLY A 403 -0.52 14.86 -3.65
CA GLY A 403 -1.12 15.00 -4.97
C GLY A 403 -0.79 13.80 -5.84
N VAL A 404 -1.78 13.29 -6.57
CA VAL A 404 -1.60 12.36 -7.69
C VAL A 404 -2.28 12.94 -8.91
N VAL A 405 -1.55 13.11 -10.00
CA VAL A 405 -2.12 13.57 -11.27
C VAL A 405 -1.73 12.60 -12.36
N VAL A 406 -2.71 12.13 -13.12
CA VAL A 406 -2.51 11.40 -14.37
C VAL A 406 -3.12 12.24 -15.48
N LYS A 407 -2.32 12.54 -16.50
CA LYS A 407 -2.74 13.22 -17.72
C LYS A 407 -2.58 12.28 -18.90
N GLU A 408 -3.56 12.33 -19.78
CA GLU A 408 -3.49 11.77 -21.12
C GLU A 408 -3.73 12.89 -22.10
N ALA A 409 -2.88 13.01 -23.13
CA ALA A 409 -2.79 14.25 -23.90
C ALA A 409 -2.52 15.47 -22.98
N ASP A 410 -3.48 16.40 -22.94
CA ASP A 410 -3.54 17.55 -22.05
C ASP A 410 -4.70 17.44 -21.03
N ALA A 411 -5.44 16.32 -21.03
CA ALA A 411 -6.58 16.10 -20.14
C ALA A 411 -6.13 15.39 -18.86
N GLU A 412 -6.52 15.92 -17.69
CA GLU A 412 -6.34 15.24 -16.41
C GLU A 412 -7.38 14.13 -16.27
N VAL A 413 -6.98 12.88 -16.53
CA VAL A 413 -7.83 11.70 -16.36
C VAL A 413 -7.95 11.28 -14.89
N LEU A 414 -6.97 11.65 -14.07
CA LEU A 414 -7.02 11.52 -12.61
C LEU A 414 -6.37 12.73 -11.97
N ASN A 415 -7.06 13.35 -11.02
CA ASN A 415 -6.49 14.39 -10.16
C ASN A 415 -6.97 14.17 -8.72
N LEU A 416 -6.08 13.63 -7.89
CA LEU A 416 -6.27 13.54 -6.45
C LEU A 416 -5.38 14.58 -5.78
N LYS A 417 -5.97 15.42 -4.93
CA LYS A 417 -5.25 16.31 -4.03
C LYS A 417 -5.80 16.12 -2.63
N SER A 418 -4.92 16.11 -1.64
CA SER A 418 -5.28 16.01 -0.23
C SER A 418 -4.39 16.92 0.59
N ASP A 419 -4.96 17.96 1.17
CA ASP A 419 -4.31 18.78 2.18
C ASP A 419 -4.54 18.15 3.56
N PHE A 420 -3.49 18.06 4.36
CA PHE A 420 -3.57 17.45 5.68
C PHE A 420 -2.91 18.31 6.76
N GLU A 421 -3.47 18.19 7.96
CA GLU A 421 -2.92 18.72 9.19
C GLU A 421 -3.02 17.65 10.25
N THR A 422 -1.89 17.25 10.83
CA THR A 422 -1.85 16.35 11.98
C THR A 422 -1.20 17.03 13.17
N THR A 423 -1.66 16.72 14.37
CA THR A 423 -1.10 17.21 15.63
C THR A 423 -0.92 16.03 16.57
N LYS A 424 0.25 15.93 17.18
CA LYS A 424 0.59 14.90 18.15
C LYS A 424 0.90 15.51 19.52
N GLU A 425 0.11 15.16 20.51
CA GLU A 425 0.23 15.60 21.90
C GLU A 425 0.21 14.37 22.82
N ASP A 426 1.38 13.99 23.35
CA ASP A 426 1.54 12.81 24.22
C ASP A 426 0.94 11.53 23.60
N LYS A 427 -0.17 11.01 24.17
CA LYS A 427 -0.87 9.82 23.69
C LYS A 427 -1.94 10.11 22.63
N LYS A 428 -2.22 11.38 22.35
CA LYS A 428 -3.27 11.80 21.41
C LYS A 428 -2.68 12.22 20.07
N GLU A 429 -3.25 11.72 19.00
CA GLU A 429 -2.96 12.13 17.63
C GLU A 429 -4.27 12.56 16.96
N SER A 430 -4.28 13.73 16.33
CA SER A 430 -5.45 14.25 15.62
C SER A 430 -5.07 14.65 14.22
N GLY A 431 -5.95 14.42 13.26
CA GLY A 431 -5.76 14.67 11.85
C GLY A 431 -6.98 15.33 11.22
N ASN A 432 -6.75 16.27 10.33
CA ASN A 432 -7.75 16.83 9.42
C ASN A 432 -7.23 16.68 7.99
N TYR A 433 -8.03 16.08 7.13
CA TYR A 433 -7.69 15.75 5.76
C TYR A 433 -8.79 16.29 4.84
N ASN A 434 -8.45 17.22 3.96
CA ASN A 434 -9.36 17.75 2.95
C ASN A 434 -8.88 17.28 1.60
N PHE A 435 -9.72 16.59 0.85
CA PHE A 435 -9.34 16.04 -0.44
C PHE A 435 -10.31 16.41 -1.56
N THR A 436 -9.78 16.40 -2.76
CA THR A 436 -10.52 16.48 -4.02
C THR A 436 -10.04 15.37 -4.93
N LEU A 437 -10.97 14.66 -5.54
CA LEU A 437 -10.75 13.63 -6.54
C LEU A 437 -11.53 14.03 -7.78
N ALA A 438 -10.87 14.12 -8.92
CA ALA A 438 -11.49 14.17 -10.23
C ALA A 438 -11.00 12.97 -11.04
N PHE A 439 -11.92 12.26 -11.67
CA PHE A 439 -11.63 11.13 -12.53
C PHE A 439 -12.44 11.23 -13.82
N GLN A 440 -11.78 11.01 -14.95
CA GLN A 440 -12.39 10.97 -16.26
C GLN A 440 -12.01 9.65 -16.93
N ASP A 441 -13.03 8.91 -17.39
CA ASP A 441 -12.88 7.67 -18.14
C ASP A 441 -13.43 7.87 -19.55
N GLU A 442 -12.92 7.11 -20.52
CA GLU A 442 -13.38 7.13 -21.92
C GLU A 442 -14.86 6.75 -22.05
N PHE A 443 -15.40 6.00 -21.09
CA PHE A 443 -16.79 5.55 -21.06
C PHE A 443 -17.77 6.57 -20.43
N GLN A 444 -17.27 7.63 -19.78
CA GLN A 444 -18.07 8.63 -19.10
C GLN A 444 -17.90 10.00 -19.77
N PRO A 445 -18.95 10.59 -20.38
CA PRO A 445 -18.83 11.85 -21.11
C PRO A 445 -18.56 13.06 -20.20
N GLN A 446 -18.75 12.93 -18.88
CA GLN A 446 -18.41 13.97 -17.91
C GLN A 446 -17.50 13.42 -16.80
N PRO A 447 -16.53 14.22 -16.33
CA PRO A 447 -15.65 13.81 -15.24
C PRO A 447 -16.45 13.66 -13.94
N VAL A 448 -16.20 12.58 -13.21
CA VAL A 448 -16.73 12.39 -11.87
C VAL A 448 -15.82 13.14 -10.90
N SER A 449 -16.37 14.12 -10.18
CA SER A 449 -15.64 14.88 -9.18
C SER A 449 -16.24 14.73 -7.78
N LEU A 450 -15.40 14.40 -6.82
CA LEU A 450 -15.70 14.19 -5.41
C LEU A 450 -14.77 15.08 -4.57
N SER A 451 -15.31 15.72 -3.54
CA SER A 451 -14.52 16.37 -2.50
C SER A 451 -14.92 15.86 -1.13
N GLY A 452 -14.03 15.99 -0.15
CA GLY A 452 -14.37 15.55 1.20
C GLY A 452 -13.44 16.07 2.27
N THR A 453 -13.93 15.96 3.51
CA THR A 453 -13.20 16.27 4.72
C THR A 453 -13.28 15.06 5.64
N ILE A 454 -12.14 14.62 6.14
CA ILE A 454 -12.02 13.59 7.17
C ILE A 454 -11.33 14.22 8.36
N THR A 455 -11.99 14.18 9.52
CA THR A 455 -11.34 14.52 10.79
C THR A 455 -11.21 13.26 11.62
N MET A 456 -10.07 13.02 12.23
CA MET A 456 -9.85 11.90 13.14
C MET A 456 -9.08 12.36 14.37
N SER A 457 -9.34 11.73 15.50
CA SER A 457 -8.63 11.94 16.76
C SER A 457 -8.51 10.60 17.46
N GLU A 458 -7.31 10.04 17.52
CA GLU A 458 -6.99 8.81 18.25
C GLU A 458 -6.28 9.16 19.56
N THR A 459 -6.65 8.49 20.65
CA THR A 459 -5.97 8.55 21.94
C THR A 459 -5.54 7.15 22.33
N LYS A 460 -4.24 6.91 22.40
CA LYS A 460 -3.68 5.65 22.89
C LYS A 460 -3.90 5.51 24.39
N THR A 461 -4.30 4.33 24.82
CA THR A 461 -4.42 3.97 26.23
C THR A 461 -3.41 2.88 26.57
N ASP A 462 -3.25 2.53 27.85
CA ASP A 462 -2.25 1.52 28.25
C ASP A 462 -2.57 0.12 27.70
N LYS A 463 -3.83 -0.12 27.30
CA LYS A 463 -4.31 -1.40 26.78
C LYS A 463 -5.19 -1.22 25.56
N GLY A 464 -4.98 -0.21 24.72
CA GLY A 464 -5.92 0.06 23.65
C GLY A 464 -5.80 1.41 22.99
N ALA A 465 -6.87 1.79 22.29
CA ALA A 465 -7.02 3.09 21.67
C ALA A 465 -8.50 3.48 21.61
N ASP A 466 -8.78 4.76 21.84
CA ASP A 466 -10.09 5.37 21.60
C ASP A 466 -9.94 6.33 20.40
N ALA A 467 -10.86 6.30 19.45
CA ALA A 467 -10.85 7.23 18.33
C ALA A 467 -12.22 7.83 18.05
N ASP A 468 -12.23 9.10 17.69
CA ASP A 468 -13.41 9.81 17.20
C ASP A 468 -13.08 10.38 15.81
N GLY A 469 -14.06 10.37 14.92
CA GLY A 469 -13.90 10.91 13.60
C GLY A 469 -15.20 11.42 12.99
N SER A 470 -15.04 12.21 11.94
CA SER A 470 -16.14 12.62 11.07
C SER A 470 -15.69 12.56 9.62
N VAL A 471 -16.59 12.09 8.78
CA VAL A 471 -16.40 12.01 7.34
C VAL A 471 -17.48 12.85 6.68
N LYS A 472 -17.08 13.69 5.75
CA LYS A 472 -17.98 14.42 4.86
C LYS A 472 -17.50 14.24 3.43
N LEU A 473 -18.39 13.81 2.56
CA LEU A 473 -18.21 13.61 1.14
C LEU A 473 -19.20 14.50 0.39
N THR A 474 -18.74 15.14 -0.68
CA THR A 474 -19.54 16.02 -1.54
C THR A 474 -19.27 15.65 -3.00
N PHE A 475 -20.30 15.28 -3.73
CA PHE A 475 -20.24 15.07 -5.16
C PHE A 475 -20.39 16.44 -5.83
N ASN A 476 -19.38 16.87 -6.58
CA ASN A 476 -19.31 18.25 -7.07
C ASN A 476 -20.24 18.49 -8.27
N ASP A 477 -20.49 17.46 -9.07
CA ASP A 477 -21.39 17.47 -10.23
C ASP A 477 -22.31 16.22 -10.18
N PRO A 478 -23.20 16.12 -9.18
CA PRO A 478 -24.05 14.94 -9.05
C PRO A 478 -25.13 14.96 -10.15
N ASP A 479 -25.35 13.79 -10.76
CA ASP A 479 -26.59 13.53 -11.51
C ASP A 479 -27.81 13.83 -10.61
N PRO A 480 -28.92 14.36 -11.16
CA PRO A 480 -30.19 14.50 -10.41
C PRO A 480 -30.61 13.29 -9.57
N GLU A 481 -30.24 12.07 -9.95
CA GLU A 481 -30.55 10.83 -9.20
C GLU A 481 -29.53 10.51 -8.08
N MET A 482 -28.40 11.23 -8.00
CA MET A 482 -27.36 11.05 -7.00
C MET A 482 -27.49 12.03 -5.82
N PRO A 483 -27.09 11.62 -4.60
CA PRO A 483 -26.94 12.56 -3.50
C PRO A 483 -25.83 13.58 -3.80
N LYS A 484 -26.01 14.81 -3.34
CA LYS A 484 -24.99 15.87 -3.35
C LYS A 484 -23.87 15.61 -2.35
N GLY A 485 -24.14 14.82 -1.31
CA GLY A 485 -23.13 14.49 -0.32
C GLY A 485 -23.59 13.48 0.73
N ILE A 486 -22.62 12.92 1.43
CA ILE A 486 -22.81 11.98 2.53
C ILE A 486 -21.92 12.45 3.68
N SER A 487 -22.44 12.47 4.91
CA SER A 487 -21.60 12.65 6.09
C SER A 487 -22.03 11.75 7.22
N PHE A 488 -21.08 11.40 8.08
CA PHE A 488 -21.33 10.60 9.28
C PHE A 488 -20.22 10.83 10.31
N LYS A 489 -20.51 10.49 11.56
CA LYS A 489 -19.51 10.40 12.62
C LYS A 489 -19.14 8.95 12.87
N LEU A 490 -17.88 8.76 13.24
CA LEU A 490 -17.34 7.48 13.64
C LEU A 490 -16.80 7.62 15.05
N LYS A 491 -17.13 6.67 15.92
CA LYS A 491 -16.42 6.47 17.18
C LYS A 491 -15.90 5.05 17.20
N SER A 492 -14.68 4.85 17.64
CA SER A 492 -14.15 3.52 17.85
C SER A 492 -13.40 3.43 19.17
N LYS A 493 -13.40 2.21 19.70
CA LYS A 493 -12.65 1.84 20.89
C LYS A 493 -12.06 0.47 20.66
N ALA A 494 -10.80 0.28 21.01
CA ALA A 494 -10.12 -0.99 21.02
C ALA A 494 -9.51 -1.24 22.40
N GLU A 495 -9.71 -2.44 22.95
CA GLU A 495 -9.18 -2.91 24.23
C GLU A 495 -8.46 -4.24 24.03
N PHE A 496 -7.19 -4.30 24.43
CA PHE A 496 -6.31 -5.46 24.28
C PHE A 496 -6.25 -6.30 25.56
N GLY A 497 -6.13 -7.62 25.38
CA GLY A 497 -5.92 -8.59 26.45
C GLY A 497 -7.20 -9.04 27.18
N LYS A 498 -8.38 -8.64 26.72
CA LYS A 498 -9.66 -9.14 27.24
C LYS A 498 -9.98 -10.49 26.59
N ALA A 499 -10.11 -11.54 27.41
CA ALA A 499 -10.37 -12.88 26.90
C ALA A 499 -11.67 -12.92 26.06
N LEU A 500 -11.58 -13.58 24.91
CA LEU A 500 -12.72 -13.89 24.04
C LEU A 500 -13.31 -15.24 24.44
N GLU A 501 -14.63 -15.26 24.61
CA GLU A 501 -15.42 -16.49 24.78
C GLU A 501 -16.44 -16.59 23.64
N ILE A 502 -16.47 -17.74 22.96
CA ILE A 502 -17.48 -18.09 21.95
C ILE A 502 -18.56 -18.95 22.62
N PRO A 503 -19.85 -18.80 22.25
CA PRO A 503 -20.93 -19.62 22.80
C PRO A 503 -20.69 -21.12 22.58
N ALA A 504 -20.90 -21.91 23.62
CA ALA A 504 -20.89 -23.37 23.52
C ALA A 504 -22.20 -23.86 22.88
N LEU A 505 -22.11 -24.38 21.66
CA LEU A 505 -23.27 -24.84 20.89
C LEU A 505 -23.82 -26.17 21.40
N ASN A 506 -25.13 -26.23 21.60
CA ASN A 506 -25.89 -27.42 21.96
C ASN A 506 -27.32 -27.35 21.36
N ALA A 507 -28.11 -28.42 21.52
CA ALA A 507 -29.46 -28.51 20.95
C ALA A 507 -30.46 -27.48 21.52
N GLU A 508 -30.20 -26.93 22.71
CA GLU A 508 -31.06 -25.95 23.35
C GLU A 508 -30.83 -24.55 22.79
N ASN A 509 -29.58 -24.21 22.42
CA ASN A 509 -29.19 -22.86 22.02
C ASN A 509 -28.77 -22.70 20.56
N SER A 510 -28.79 -23.77 19.75
CA SER A 510 -28.33 -23.72 18.37
C SER A 510 -29.06 -24.70 17.44
N VAL A 511 -29.00 -24.41 16.14
CA VAL A 511 -29.49 -25.26 15.03
C VAL A 511 -28.39 -25.33 13.98
N ASN A 512 -27.99 -26.55 13.61
CA ASN A 512 -27.06 -26.77 12.52
C ASN A 512 -27.78 -26.67 11.18
N LEU A 513 -27.44 -25.66 10.39
CA LEU A 513 -28.09 -25.38 9.10
C LEU A 513 -27.77 -26.45 8.04
N ALA A 514 -26.67 -27.19 8.19
CA ALA A 514 -26.34 -28.31 7.31
C ALA A 514 -27.31 -29.48 7.49
N THR A 515 -27.72 -29.77 8.73
CA THR A 515 -28.49 -30.97 9.08
C THR A 515 -29.92 -30.68 9.50
N VAL A 516 -30.35 -29.41 9.50
CA VAL A 516 -31.74 -29.02 9.77
C VAL A 516 -32.69 -29.74 8.82
N THR A 517 -33.77 -30.30 9.40
CA THR A 517 -34.84 -30.99 8.67
C THR A 517 -35.89 -29.99 8.20
N ASP A 518 -36.71 -30.38 7.22
CA ASP A 518 -37.83 -29.55 6.76
C ASP A 518 -38.83 -29.25 7.89
N GLU A 519 -39.06 -30.22 8.78
CA GLU A 519 -39.91 -30.05 9.96
C GLU A 519 -39.37 -28.99 10.91
N GLN A 520 -38.08 -29.07 11.26
CA GLN A 520 -37.42 -28.06 12.09
C GLN A 520 -37.41 -26.68 11.40
N MET A 521 -37.23 -26.64 10.09
CA MET A 521 -37.28 -25.39 9.33
C MET A 521 -38.68 -24.77 9.36
N MET A 522 -39.73 -25.57 9.26
CA MET A 522 -41.12 -25.09 9.39
C MET A 522 -41.40 -24.54 10.80
N GLU A 523 -40.92 -25.21 11.85
CA GLU A 523 -41.01 -24.71 13.23
C GLU A 523 -40.30 -23.35 13.39
N ILE A 524 -39.07 -23.24 12.87
CA ILE A 524 -38.30 -21.98 12.87
C ILE A 524 -39.06 -20.87 12.14
N GLN A 525 -39.61 -21.15 10.97
CA GLN A 525 -40.39 -20.16 10.19
C GLN A 525 -41.61 -19.68 10.97
N GLN A 526 -42.29 -20.58 11.70
CA GLN A 526 -43.44 -20.21 12.52
C GLN A 526 -43.02 -19.32 13.70
N GLU A 527 -41.94 -19.68 14.42
CA GLU A 527 -41.41 -18.87 15.53
C GLU A 527 -40.94 -17.50 15.07
N VAL A 528 -40.24 -17.44 13.95
CA VAL A 528 -39.80 -16.18 13.32
C VAL A 528 -41.02 -15.34 12.92
N GLY A 529 -42.06 -15.95 12.35
CA GLY A 529 -43.29 -15.25 11.97
C GLY A 529 -44.01 -14.61 13.18
N ILE A 530 -44.10 -15.34 14.29
CA ILE A 530 -44.67 -14.82 15.55
C ILE A 530 -43.80 -13.70 16.11
N SER A 531 -42.48 -13.88 16.13
CA SER A 531 -41.54 -12.89 16.65
C SER A 531 -41.52 -11.62 15.78
N ALA A 532 -41.66 -11.75 14.46
CA ALA A 532 -41.81 -10.62 13.55
C ALA A 532 -43.11 -9.83 13.81
N GLN A 533 -44.23 -10.51 14.06
CA GLN A 533 -45.48 -9.83 14.45
C GLN A 533 -45.29 -9.05 15.75
N LYS A 534 -44.71 -9.69 16.77
CA LYS A 534 -44.41 -9.04 18.05
C LYS A 534 -43.45 -7.86 17.88
N PHE A 535 -42.40 -8.00 17.06
CA PHE A 535 -41.48 -6.93 16.74
C PHE A 535 -42.21 -5.73 16.13
N MET A 536 -43.15 -5.97 15.20
CA MET A 536 -43.96 -4.90 14.59
C MET A 536 -44.88 -4.23 15.60
N GLU A 537 -45.46 -4.98 16.54
CA GLU A 537 -46.29 -4.46 17.64
C GLU A 537 -45.46 -3.61 18.63
N ASP A 538 -44.31 -4.12 19.09
CA ASP A 538 -43.40 -3.45 20.02
C ASP A 538 -42.75 -2.19 19.42
N ASN A 539 -42.78 -2.08 18.08
CA ASN A 539 -42.29 -0.94 17.31
C ASN A 539 -43.41 -0.24 16.54
N ALA A 540 -44.68 -0.40 16.93
CA ALA A 540 -45.83 0.11 16.17
C ALA A 540 -45.76 1.62 15.90
N GLU A 541 -45.25 2.43 16.83
CA GLU A 541 -45.08 3.88 16.63
C GLU A 541 -44.08 4.20 15.50
N LEU A 542 -43.01 3.41 15.39
CA LEU A 542 -42.03 3.53 14.30
C LEU A 542 -42.64 3.02 12.99
N VAL A 543 -43.26 1.84 13.02
CA VAL A 543 -43.94 1.23 11.87
C VAL A 543 -45.05 2.14 11.32
N GLN A 544 -45.80 2.83 12.18
CA GLN A 544 -46.82 3.80 11.76
C GLN A 544 -46.21 5.01 11.06
N GLN A 545 -44.98 5.43 11.39
CA GLN A 545 -44.27 6.45 10.61
C GLN A 545 -43.95 5.98 9.17
N PHE A 546 -43.83 4.66 8.95
CA PHE A 546 -43.62 4.05 7.63
C PHE A 546 -44.91 3.74 6.85
N MET A 547 -46.04 3.44 7.51
CA MET A 547 -47.25 2.91 6.86
C MET A 547 -48.35 3.95 6.53
N VAL A 548 -48.12 5.25 6.75
CA VAL A 548 -49.11 6.29 6.37
C VAL A 548 -48.76 6.87 4.99
N PRO A 549 -49.66 6.74 3.98
CA PRO A 549 -49.47 7.32 2.65
C PRO A 549 -49.40 8.85 2.67
#